data_AF-A0A1C6Z7M0-F1
#
_entry.id   AF-A0A1C6Z7M0-F1
#
_cell.length_a   1.000
_cell.length_b   1.000
_cell.length_c   1.000
_cell.angle_alpha   90.00
_cell.angle_beta   90.00
_cell.angle_gamma   90.00
#
_symmetry.space_group_name_H-M   'P 1'
#
loop_
_entity.id
_entity.type
_entity.pdbx_description
1 polymer ?
#
loop_
_entity_poly.entity_id
_entity_poly.type
_entity_poly.pdbx_seq_one_letter_code
_entity_poly.pdbx_strand_id
1 'polypeptide(L)'
;MKASPLPEEGREKFLLRATKGLSFFNTSPMDLGKIGQNDIKANLENYFQYFSKDAREIFEHFKFSEFVGLLDDANLLFKIVKKFATTDLSPKAISNHEMGLVFEELIRRFAESSNETAGEHFTPRDIVRLTTSLVFMEDNDALSKDGIIRTIYDPTAGTGAFSHPAWNMCTNLIQMR
;
A
#
# COMPACT_ATOMS: atom_id res chain seq x y z
N MET A 1 -19.74 -13.42 -23.47
CA MET A 1 -20.76 -13.42 -22.41
C MET A 1 -21.28 -11.99 -22.28
N LYS A 2 -22.56 -11.75 -22.58
CA LYS A 2 -23.17 -10.42 -22.48
C LYS A 2 -23.30 -10.04 -21.00
N ALA A 3 -22.79 -8.86 -20.62
CA ALA A 3 -22.83 -8.36 -19.25
C ALA A 3 -24.29 -8.13 -18.81
N SER A 4 -24.76 -8.89 -17.82
CA SER A 4 -26.03 -8.63 -17.14
C SER A 4 -25.96 -7.25 -16.45
N PRO A 5 -26.99 -6.39 -16.54
CA PRO A 5 -26.99 -5.05 -15.94
C PRO A 5 -27.34 -5.15 -14.45
N LEU A 6 -26.49 -5.84 -13.68
CA LEU A 6 -26.53 -5.73 -12.23
C LEU A 6 -26.04 -4.32 -11.85
N PRO A 7 -26.73 -3.61 -10.92
CA PRO A 7 -26.25 -2.36 -10.33
C PRO A 7 -24.81 -2.52 -9.82
N GLU A 8 -24.01 -1.45 -9.86
CA GLU A 8 -22.59 -1.47 -9.50
C GLU A 8 -22.33 -2.12 -8.13
N GLU A 9 -23.15 -1.77 -7.13
CA GLU A 9 -23.11 -2.37 -5.78
C GLU A 9 -23.40 -3.89 -5.77
N GLY A 10 -24.30 -4.33 -6.65
CA GLY A 10 -24.63 -5.75 -6.80
C GLY A 10 -23.44 -6.52 -7.36
N ARG A 11 -22.78 -5.96 -8.38
CA ARG A 11 -21.57 -6.55 -8.98
C ARG A 11 -20.42 -6.61 -7.99
N GLU A 12 -20.22 -5.54 -7.21
CA GLU A 12 -19.18 -5.46 -6.18
C GLU A 12 -19.36 -6.54 -5.11
N LYS A 13 -20.58 -6.76 -4.61
CA LYS A 13 -20.87 -7.85 -3.66
C LYS A 13 -20.58 -9.25 -4.23
N PHE A 14 -20.81 -9.46 -5.52
CA PHE A 14 -20.44 -10.72 -6.19
C PHE A 14 -18.93 -10.86 -6.33
N LEU A 15 -18.22 -9.79 -6.68
CA LEU A 15 -16.77 -9.78 -6.82
C LEU A 15 -16.07 -9.98 -5.47
N LEU A 16 -16.52 -9.32 -4.41
CA LEU A 16 -16.04 -9.56 -3.04
C LEU A 16 -16.15 -11.02 -2.63
N ARG A 17 -17.26 -11.68 -2.99
CA ARG A 17 -17.43 -13.13 -2.74
C ARG A 17 -16.51 -13.97 -3.61
N ALA A 18 -16.35 -13.62 -4.89
CA ALA A 18 -15.51 -14.34 -5.84
C ALA A 18 -14.00 -14.22 -5.52
N THR A 19 -13.56 -13.07 -4.98
CA THR A 19 -12.17 -12.81 -4.58
C THR A 19 -11.85 -13.33 -3.17
N LYS A 20 -12.79 -14.04 -2.53
CA LYS A 20 -12.68 -14.53 -1.14
C LYS A 20 -12.51 -13.40 -0.12
N GLY A 21 -13.16 -12.26 -0.33
CA GLY A 21 -13.22 -11.14 0.60
C GLY A 21 -12.13 -10.08 0.40
N LEU A 22 -11.42 -10.09 -0.74
CA LEU A 22 -10.47 -9.02 -1.04
C LEU A 22 -11.23 -7.74 -1.45
N SER A 23 -11.08 -6.68 -0.66
CA SER A 23 -11.64 -5.34 -0.94
C SER A 23 -11.02 -4.66 -2.16
N PHE A 24 -9.81 -5.09 -2.54
CA PHE A 24 -9.09 -4.58 -3.70
C PHE A 24 -9.08 -5.61 -4.81
N PHE A 25 -9.65 -5.26 -5.96
CA PHE A 25 -9.67 -6.10 -7.15
C PHE A 25 -9.66 -5.24 -8.41
N ASN A 26 -9.22 -5.84 -9.52
CA ASN A 26 -9.31 -5.26 -10.86
C ASN A 26 -10.04 -6.23 -11.78
N THR A 27 -10.98 -5.72 -12.57
CA THR A 27 -11.83 -6.51 -13.48
C THR A 27 -11.49 -6.32 -14.96
N SER A 28 -10.41 -5.60 -15.26
CA SER A 28 -9.96 -5.33 -16.61
C SER A 28 -9.54 -6.63 -17.29
N PRO A 29 -9.85 -6.81 -18.59
CA PRO A 29 -9.25 -7.88 -19.37
C PRO A 29 -7.76 -7.62 -19.69
N MET A 30 -7.25 -6.42 -19.37
CA MET A 30 -5.86 -6.00 -19.59
C MET A 30 -5.04 -6.10 -18.31
N ASP A 31 -3.72 -6.18 -18.46
CA ASP A 31 -2.74 -6.07 -17.39
C ASP A 31 -1.62 -5.12 -17.84
N LEU A 32 -0.77 -4.66 -16.92
CA LEU A 32 0.32 -3.74 -17.23
C LEU A 32 1.29 -4.28 -18.29
N GLY A 33 1.43 -5.60 -18.44
CA GLY A 33 2.26 -6.23 -19.47
C GLY A 33 1.65 -6.18 -20.87
N LYS A 34 0.32 -6.09 -20.96
CA LYS A 34 -0.45 -5.99 -22.21
C LYS A 34 -0.77 -4.56 -22.62
N ILE A 35 -0.52 -3.57 -21.75
CA ILE A 35 -0.62 -2.16 -22.12
C ILE A 35 0.52 -1.87 -23.13
N GLY A 36 0.16 -1.80 -24.40
CA GLY A 36 1.11 -1.58 -25.50
C GLY A 36 1.67 -0.16 -25.55
N GLN A 37 2.52 0.11 -26.55
CA GLN A 37 3.11 1.44 -26.79
C GLN A 37 2.09 2.47 -27.31
N ASN A 38 1.07 2.02 -28.03
CA ASN A 38 0.09 2.91 -28.63
C ASN A 38 -0.99 3.28 -27.62
N ASP A 39 -1.37 4.56 -27.58
CA ASP A 39 -2.40 5.12 -26.70
C ASP A 39 -2.25 4.70 -25.24
N ILE A 40 -1.01 4.63 -24.75
CA ILE A 40 -0.69 4.12 -23.41
C ILE A 40 -1.42 4.87 -22.31
N LYS A 41 -1.54 6.19 -22.42
CA LYS A 41 -2.30 7.03 -21.49
C LYS A 41 -3.76 6.58 -21.41
N ALA A 42 -4.45 6.52 -22.54
CA ALA A 42 -5.85 6.11 -22.59
C ALA A 42 -6.07 4.67 -22.11
N ASN A 43 -5.17 3.76 -22.49
CA ASN A 43 -5.21 2.36 -22.05
C ASN A 43 -4.99 2.22 -20.54
N LEU A 44 -4.08 3.01 -19.97
CA LEU A 44 -3.76 3.00 -18.55
C LEU A 44 -4.88 3.66 -17.72
N GLU A 45 -5.41 4.79 -18.18
CA GLU A 45 -6.58 5.44 -17.56
C GLU A 45 -7.79 4.50 -17.55
N ASN A 46 -8.06 3.82 -18.67
CA ASN A 46 -9.11 2.83 -18.75
C ASN A 46 -8.85 1.64 -17.80
N TYR A 47 -7.61 1.15 -17.73
CA TYR A 47 -7.22 0.09 -16.79
C TYR A 47 -7.53 0.46 -15.33
N PHE A 48 -7.34 1.72 -14.94
CA PHE A 48 -7.64 2.18 -13.58
C PHE A 48 -9.14 2.22 -13.27
N GLN A 49 -9.98 2.50 -14.26
CA GLN A 49 -11.42 2.51 -14.07
C GLN A 49 -12.01 1.13 -13.73
N TYR A 50 -11.28 0.04 -14.00
CA TYR A 50 -11.70 -1.33 -13.68
C TYR A 50 -11.31 -1.79 -12.27
N PHE A 51 -10.64 -0.96 -11.48
CA PHE A 51 -10.41 -1.25 -10.06
C PHE A 51 -11.68 -1.11 -9.22
N SER A 52 -11.69 -1.74 -8.04
CA SER A 52 -12.72 -1.54 -7.03
C SER A 52 -12.88 -0.06 -6.66
N LYS A 53 -14.05 0.32 -6.16
CA LYS A 53 -14.36 1.71 -5.82
C LYS A 53 -13.33 2.30 -4.85
N ASP A 54 -13.02 1.57 -3.77
CA ASP A 54 -12.03 1.97 -2.77
C ASP A 54 -10.65 2.24 -3.40
N ALA A 55 -10.20 1.42 -4.36
CA ALA A 55 -8.95 1.66 -5.06
C ALA A 55 -9.01 2.90 -5.97
N ARG A 56 -10.13 3.13 -6.66
CA ARG A 56 -10.30 4.32 -7.52
C ARG A 56 -10.25 5.59 -6.70
N GLU A 57 -10.91 5.63 -5.53
CA GLU A 57 -10.86 6.76 -4.62
C GLU A 57 -9.42 7.06 -4.17
N ILE A 58 -8.62 6.03 -3.89
CA ILE A 58 -7.19 6.21 -3.59
C ILE A 58 -6.46 6.88 -4.77
N PHE A 59 -6.63 6.38 -6.00
CA PHE A 59 -5.98 6.97 -7.17
C PHE A 59 -6.40 8.44 -7.40
N GLU A 60 -7.66 8.78 -7.16
CA GLU A 60 -8.17 10.14 -7.26
C GLU A 60 -7.57 11.05 -6.19
N HIS A 61 -7.52 10.60 -4.93
CA HIS A 61 -6.90 11.34 -3.83
C HIS A 61 -5.43 11.67 -4.08
N PHE A 62 -4.69 10.74 -4.69
CA PHE A 62 -3.30 10.95 -5.08
C PHE A 62 -3.12 11.61 -6.46
N LYS A 63 -4.21 12.07 -7.08
CA LYS A 63 -4.21 12.76 -8.38
C LYS A 63 -3.47 11.97 -9.47
N PHE A 64 -3.63 10.65 -9.47
CA PHE A 64 -2.84 9.76 -10.32
C PHE A 64 -2.95 10.10 -11.80
N SER A 65 -4.13 10.52 -12.26
CA SER A 65 -4.37 10.96 -13.64
C SER A 65 -3.51 12.18 -14.04
N GLU A 66 -3.30 13.13 -13.13
CA GLU A 66 -2.44 14.28 -13.39
C GLU A 66 -0.98 13.83 -13.62
N PHE A 67 -0.47 12.91 -12.79
CA PHE A 67 0.88 12.36 -12.95
C PHE A 67 1.03 11.53 -14.22
N VAL A 68 0.01 10.76 -14.62
CA VAL A 68 0.00 10.05 -15.90
C VAL A 68 0.13 11.05 -17.05
N GLY A 69 -0.62 12.15 -17.01
CA GLY A 69 -0.49 13.24 -17.99
C GLY A 69 0.91 13.83 -18.05
N LEU A 70 1.49 14.20 -16.90
CA LEU A 70 2.85 14.75 -16.83
C LEU A 70 3.91 13.79 -17.38
N LEU A 71 3.79 12.50 -17.09
CA LEU A 71 4.71 11.47 -17.61
C LEU A 71 4.54 11.24 -19.11
N ASP A 72 3.32 11.36 -19.63
CA ASP A 72 3.02 11.23 -21.06
C ASP A 72 3.60 12.41 -21.84
N ASP A 73 3.36 13.64 -21.35
CA ASP A 73 3.91 14.88 -21.90
C ASP A 73 5.46 14.88 -21.92
N ALA A 74 6.08 14.27 -20.90
CA ALA A 74 7.53 14.10 -20.82
C ALA A 74 8.08 12.91 -21.65
N ASN A 75 7.23 12.16 -22.35
CA ASN A 75 7.58 10.93 -23.08
C ASN A 75 8.30 9.88 -22.19
N LEU A 76 7.88 9.80 -20.92
CA LEU A 76 8.40 8.88 -19.91
C LEU A 76 7.40 7.79 -19.52
N LEU A 77 6.10 8.00 -19.75
CA LEU A 77 5.03 7.11 -19.31
C LEU A 77 5.26 5.65 -19.73
N PHE A 78 5.55 5.40 -21.00
CA PHE A 78 5.83 4.05 -21.49
C PHE A 78 7.03 3.39 -20.80
N LYS A 79 8.09 4.14 -20.51
CA LYS A 79 9.29 3.60 -19.85
C LYS A 79 8.96 3.17 -18.43
N ILE A 80 8.18 3.98 -17.69
CA ILE A 80 7.75 3.68 -16.33
C ILE A 80 6.82 2.47 -16.30
N VAL A 81 5.77 2.46 -17.13
CA VAL A 81 4.83 1.33 -17.21
C VAL A 81 5.57 0.03 -17.56
N LYS A 82 6.47 0.06 -18.53
CA LYS A 82 7.28 -1.11 -18.89
C LYS A 82 8.16 -1.60 -17.74
N LYS A 83 8.71 -0.68 -16.93
CA LYS A 83 9.54 -1.03 -15.77
C LYS A 83 8.70 -1.76 -14.71
N PHE A 84 7.51 -1.27 -14.40
CA PHE A 84 6.61 -1.93 -13.46
C PHE A 84 6.04 -3.25 -14.01
N ALA A 85 5.76 -3.32 -15.31
CA ALA A 85 5.28 -4.54 -15.96
C ALA A 85 6.31 -5.69 -15.95
N THR A 86 7.60 -5.37 -15.86
CA THR A 86 8.70 -6.36 -15.84
C THR A 86 9.25 -6.65 -14.44
N THR A 87 8.78 -5.94 -13.42
CA THR A 87 9.20 -6.16 -12.03
C THR A 87 8.14 -7.00 -11.33
N ASP A 88 8.49 -8.22 -10.91
CA ASP A 88 7.57 -9.09 -10.17
C ASP A 88 7.43 -8.63 -8.72
N LEU A 89 6.33 -7.91 -8.45
CA LEU A 89 5.93 -7.46 -7.11
C LEU A 89 4.81 -8.34 -6.53
N SER A 90 4.57 -9.52 -7.11
CA SER A 90 3.51 -10.40 -6.64
C SER A 90 3.84 -10.99 -5.26
N PRO A 91 2.84 -11.37 -4.45
CA PRO A 91 3.04 -12.03 -3.15
C PRO A 91 3.86 -13.33 -3.22
N LYS A 92 4.10 -13.89 -4.41
CA LYS A 92 4.94 -15.08 -4.63
C LYS A 92 6.43 -14.74 -4.67
N ALA A 93 6.77 -13.59 -5.23
CA ALA A 93 8.15 -13.13 -5.36
C ALA A 93 8.58 -12.26 -4.18
N ILE A 94 7.67 -11.45 -3.65
CA ILE A 94 7.92 -10.53 -2.53
C ILE A 94 6.82 -10.74 -1.49
N SER A 95 7.21 -11.08 -0.27
CA SER A 95 6.27 -11.21 0.83
C SER A 95 5.65 -9.85 1.21
N ASN A 96 4.49 -9.86 1.85
CA ASN A 96 3.85 -8.61 2.32
C ASN A 96 4.78 -7.80 3.26
N HIS A 97 5.59 -8.48 4.08
CA HIS A 97 6.55 -7.84 4.96
C HIS A 97 7.64 -7.12 4.14
N GLU A 98 8.23 -7.79 3.15
CA GLU A 98 9.26 -7.21 2.28
C GLU A 98 8.71 -6.05 1.45
N MET A 99 7.46 -6.13 0.98
CA MET A 99 6.81 -5.02 0.29
C MET A 99 6.70 -3.77 1.17
N GLY A 100 6.42 -3.96 2.47
CA GLY A 100 6.46 -2.89 3.46
C GLY A 100 7.84 -2.23 3.55
N LEU A 101 8.93 -3.02 3.54
CA LEU A 101 10.31 -2.50 3.53
C LEU A 101 10.58 -1.66 2.29
N VAL A 102 10.15 -2.13 1.12
CA VAL A 102 10.33 -1.42 -0.15
C VAL A 102 9.61 -0.07 -0.10
N PHE A 103 8.38 -0.03 0.40
CA PHE A 103 7.61 1.21 0.52
C PHE A 103 8.26 2.21 1.48
N GLU A 104 8.72 1.75 2.65
CA GLU A 104 9.42 2.60 3.61
C GLU A 104 10.73 3.17 3.03
N GLU A 105 11.49 2.33 2.33
CA GLU A 105 12.73 2.74 1.67
C GLU A 105 12.48 3.77 0.55
N LEU A 106 11.35 3.66 -0.18
CA LEU A 106 10.94 4.67 -1.15
C LEU A 106 10.66 6.00 -0.47
N ILE A 107 9.85 6.01 0.60
CA ILE A 107 9.55 7.23 1.38
C ILE A 107 10.84 7.86 1.90
N ARG A 108 11.75 7.05 2.47
CA ARG A 108 13.03 7.53 2.99
C ARG A 108 13.85 8.23 1.91
N ARG A 109 13.97 7.62 0.72
CA ARG A 109 14.70 8.21 -0.41
C ARG A 109 14.07 9.51 -0.90
N PHE A 110 12.73 9.57 -0.95
CA PHE A 110 12.04 10.80 -1.33
C PHE A 110 12.29 11.94 -0.34
N ALA A 111 12.19 11.66 0.97
CA ALA A 111 12.46 12.63 2.03
C ALA A 111 13.93 13.11 2.03
N GLU A 112 14.90 12.23 1.73
CA GLU A 112 16.30 12.61 1.58
C GLU A 112 16.55 13.47 0.35
N SER A 113 15.82 13.21 -0.75
CA SER A 113 15.99 13.93 -2.01
C SER A 113 15.35 15.32 -2.03
N SER A 114 14.34 15.58 -1.19
CA SER A 114 13.56 16.83 -1.21
C SER A 114 14.24 18.00 -0.52
N ASN A 115 15.35 17.82 0.22
CA ASN A 115 16.10 18.86 0.95
C ASN A 115 15.27 19.72 1.94
N GLU A 116 13.96 19.48 2.06
CA GLU A 116 13.07 19.92 3.13
C GLU A 116 13.24 18.98 4.32
N THR A 117 13.52 19.56 5.50
CA THR A 117 13.60 18.96 6.85
C THR A 117 13.39 17.43 6.93
N ALA A 118 14.37 16.65 6.47
CA ALA A 118 14.33 15.18 6.44
C ALA A 118 14.08 14.52 7.82
N GLY A 119 14.19 15.28 8.92
CA GLY A 119 13.90 14.84 10.28
C GLY A 119 12.45 15.01 10.75
N GLU A 120 11.57 15.70 10.03
CA GLU A 120 10.19 15.98 10.51
C GLU A 120 9.16 14.91 10.13
N HIS A 121 9.45 14.05 9.15
CA HIS A 121 8.44 13.14 8.58
C HIS A 121 8.81 11.64 8.61
N PHE A 122 10.06 11.30 8.94
CA PHE A 122 10.54 9.92 8.95
C PHE A 122 11.37 9.62 10.19
N THR A 123 11.04 8.53 10.87
CA THR A 123 11.86 8.00 11.98
C THR A 123 12.55 6.72 11.52
N PRO A 124 13.90 6.64 11.56
CA PRO A 124 14.63 5.44 11.18
C PRO A 124 14.21 4.19 11.97
N ARG A 125 14.21 3.02 11.31
CA ARG A 125 13.75 1.76 11.91
C ARG A 125 14.49 1.35 13.18
N ASP A 126 15.78 1.64 13.28
CA ASP A 126 16.55 1.32 14.48
C ASP A 126 16.08 2.13 15.68
N ILE A 127 15.69 3.39 15.46
CA ILE A 127 15.08 4.24 16.48
C ILE A 127 13.67 3.76 16.80
N VAL A 128 12.86 3.41 15.79
CA VAL A 128 11.53 2.84 16.02
C VAL A 128 11.62 1.57 16.87
N ARG A 129 12.48 0.62 16.49
CA ARG A 129 12.67 -0.64 17.21
C ARG A 129 13.19 -0.40 18.62
N LEU A 130 14.14 0.51 18.80
CA LEU A 130 14.68 0.85 20.12
C LEU A 130 13.60 1.46 21.01
N THR A 131 12.88 2.46 20.53
CA THR A 131 11.83 3.16 21.28
C THR A 131 10.69 2.22 21.65
N THR A 132 10.19 1.40 20.72
CA THR A 132 9.15 0.41 21.05
C THR A 132 9.67 -0.64 22.05
N SER A 133 10.91 -1.10 21.90
CA SER A 133 11.51 -2.04 22.85
C SER A 133 11.64 -1.45 24.26
N LEU A 134 12.00 -0.17 24.38
CA LEU A 134 12.10 0.53 25.66
C LEU A 134 10.72 0.75 26.31
N VAL A 135 9.71 1.14 25.52
CA VAL A 135 8.34 1.32 26.02
C VAL A 135 7.76 0.02 26.57
N PHE A 136 8.06 -1.11 25.94
CA PHE A 136 7.52 -2.42 26.34
C PHE A 136 8.45 -3.25 27.22
N MET A 137 9.60 -2.70 27.66
CA MET A 137 10.63 -3.48 28.35
C MET A 137 10.18 -4.03 29.71
N GLU A 138 9.39 -3.27 30.45
CA GLU A 138 8.99 -3.61 31.83
C GLU A 138 7.57 -4.16 31.96
N ASP A 139 6.72 -4.00 30.94
CA ASP A 139 5.28 -4.31 31.01
C ASP A 139 4.88 -5.68 30.44
N ASN A 140 5.84 -6.60 30.24
CA ASN A 140 5.59 -7.91 29.61
C ASN A 140 4.48 -8.72 30.30
N ASP A 141 4.39 -8.70 31.62
CA ASP A 141 3.36 -9.46 32.37
C ASP A 141 1.98 -8.77 32.37
N ALA A 142 1.95 -7.44 32.25
CA ALA A 142 0.72 -6.66 32.14
C ALA A 142 0.15 -6.72 30.72
N LEU A 143 1.02 -6.86 29.71
CA LEU A 143 0.69 -6.82 28.29
C LEU A 143 0.53 -8.20 27.64
N SER A 144 0.70 -9.29 28.37
CA SER A 144 0.59 -10.67 27.82
C SER A 144 -0.66 -11.43 28.22
N LYS A 145 -1.53 -10.90 29.09
CA LYS A 145 -2.75 -11.62 29.50
C LYS A 145 -3.82 -11.59 28.41
N ASP A 146 -4.55 -12.68 28.32
CA ASP A 146 -5.63 -12.85 27.35
C ASP A 146 -6.79 -11.88 27.63
N GLY A 147 -7.39 -11.34 26.57
CA GLY A 147 -8.54 -10.41 26.68
C GLY A 147 -8.24 -8.96 27.10
N ILE A 148 -6.98 -8.56 27.31
CA ILE A 148 -6.64 -7.15 27.61
C ILE A 148 -6.76 -6.28 26.34
N ILE A 149 -7.33 -5.09 26.47
CA ILE A 149 -7.34 -4.07 25.39
C ILE A 149 -6.15 -3.15 25.61
N ARG A 150 -5.35 -2.93 24.57
CA ARG A 150 -4.19 -2.02 24.60
C ARG A 150 -4.44 -0.85 23.65
N THR A 151 -4.17 0.36 24.12
CA THR A 151 -4.28 1.59 23.32
C THR A 151 -2.89 2.14 23.10
N ILE A 152 -2.51 2.34 21.85
CA ILE A 152 -1.23 2.96 21.47
C ILE A 152 -1.56 4.36 20.95
N TYR A 153 -0.89 5.37 21.49
CA TYR A 153 -1.07 6.77 21.09
C TYR A 153 0.26 7.36 20.62
N ASP A 154 0.27 7.86 19.39
CA ASP A 154 1.38 8.62 18.81
C ASP A 154 0.82 9.97 18.32
N PRO A 155 1.07 11.08 19.04
CA PRO A 155 0.56 12.41 18.69
C PRO A 155 1.18 13.00 17.42
N THR A 156 2.26 12.39 16.89
CA THR A 156 3.03 12.87 15.74
C THR A 156 3.34 11.72 14.78
N ALA A 157 2.36 10.85 14.52
CA ALA A 157 2.56 9.56 13.87
C ALA A 157 3.19 9.62 12.45
N GLY A 158 3.18 10.77 11.78
CA GLY A 158 3.76 10.92 10.44
C GLY A 158 3.25 9.84 9.47
N THR A 159 4.16 9.04 8.90
CA THR A 159 3.83 7.92 7.99
C THR A 159 3.37 6.64 8.71
N GLY A 160 3.23 6.67 10.04
CA GLY A 160 2.79 5.54 10.86
C GLY A 160 3.90 4.55 11.23
N ALA A 161 5.17 4.98 11.15
CA ALA A 161 6.34 4.12 11.34
C ALA A 161 6.37 3.40 12.71
N PHE A 162 5.81 4.01 13.76
CA PHE A 162 5.74 3.40 15.10
C PHE A 162 4.55 2.45 15.28
N SER A 163 3.44 2.66 14.56
CA SER A 163 2.19 1.92 14.76
C SER A 163 2.30 0.45 14.37
N HIS A 164 2.93 0.14 13.23
CA HIS A 164 3.05 -1.23 12.74
C HIS A 164 4.00 -2.10 13.61
N PRO A 165 5.20 -1.62 14.02
CA PRO A 165 6.08 -2.38 14.91
C PRO A 165 5.53 -2.52 16.33
N ALA A 166 4.87 -1.50 16.88
CA ALA A 166 4.25 -1.59 18.19
C ALA A 166 3.09 -2.60 18.20
N TRP A 167 2.28 -2.65 17.14
CA TRP A 167 1.28 -3.70 16.94
C TRP A 167 1.91 -5.10 16.90
N ASN A 168 2.98 -5.27 16.11
CA ASN A 168 3.68 -6.55 15.99
C ASN A 168 4.33 -7.03 17.30
N MET A 169 4.84 -6.11 18.15
CA MET A 169 5.35 -6.47 19.47
C MET A 169 4.22 -6.96 20.39
N CYS A 170 3.08 -6.27 20.42
CA CYS A 170 1.92 -6.70 21.19
C CYS A 170 1.40 -8.08 20.77
N THR A 171 1.37 -8.39 19.47
CA THR A 171 0.92 -9.71 18.98
C THR A 171 1.94 -10.83 19.23
N ASN A 172 3.24 -10.56 19.06
CA ASN A 172 4.29 -11.56 19.29
C ASN A 172 4.45 -11.91 20.77
N LEU A 173 4.24 -10.95 21.69
CA LEU A 173 4.22 -11.20 23.13
C LEU A 173 3.10 -12.17 23.55
N ILE A 174 1.98 -12.20 22.80
CA ILE A 174 0.88 -13.14 23.02
C ILE A 174 1.19 -14.52 22.42
N GLN A 175 1.88 -14.60 21.27
CA GLN A 175 2.16 -15.87 20.57
C GLN A 175 3.40 -16.64 21.07
N MET A 176 4.30 -16.02 21.83
CA MET A 176 5.48 -16.69 22.39
C MET A 176 5.17 -17.62 23.59
N ARG A 177 3.90 -17.96 23.84
CA ARG A 177 3.48 -19.00 24.79
C ARG A 177 2.40 -19.91 24.20
#